data_AF-U4UKN9-F1
#
_entry.id   AF-U4UKN9-F1
#
_cell.length_a   1.000
_cell.length_b   1.000
_cell.length_c   1.000
_cell.angle_alpha   90.00
_cell.angle_beta   90.00
_cell.angle_gamma   90.00
#
_symmetry.space_group_name_H-M   'P 1'
#
loop_
_entity.id
_entity.type
_entity.pdbx_description
1 polymer ?
#
loop_
_entity_poly.entity_id
_entity_poly.type
_entity_poly.pdbx_seq_one_letter_code
_entity_poly.pdbx_strand_id
1 'polypeptide(L)'
;MSRLADYFVIVGYDYQKERSGLILQRFPEKDWSDTPFIDGIEWFCQPQGWTLSTERQEPRFFVSVLTDVDANRHYCACLCFNETVAITPSKPVDEEEDAVDGETPLLKPIIPSILHSSIMYAPKCLVLVSRLDYIETFRNCLGIIYCVYVENMPVPLETLVGNILGCIQVPPPGGPQVRFSIGAGDRQALQPPLSPSLPVTHTSVNLLFQQLGIRNVITLFCAIMTEHKILFHSKSYNRLTEACRALTALMYPFRYTHVYIPLLPAPLVEVLSTPTPFIMGVHSSLRSEVAELMDVIVADLDGGSILIPDGISVPLLSEPLLNQIQEALSLILQPELSCADHAFPPLALRAPQPVMLDKEIRAVFMRTFAELLQG
;
A
#
# COMPACT_ATOMS: atom_id res chain seq x y z
N MET A 1 17.75 17.13 10.78
CA MET A 1 17.12 16.91 9.46
C MET A 1 17.15 15.42 9.21
N SER A 2 16.12 14.90 8.54
CA SER A 2 16.00 13.47 8.26
C SER A 2 16.32 13.20 6.79
N ARG A 3 16.91 12.05 6.47
CA ARG A 3 17.11 11.62 5.08
C ARG A 3 15.75 11.42 4.41
N LEU A 4 15.63 11.77 3.13
CA LEU A 4 14.38 11.56 2.38
C LEU A 4 14.01 10.07 2.26
N ALA A 5 15.00 9.23 1.95
CA ALA A 5 14.88 7.78 1.92
C ALA A 5 16.11 7.15 2.57
N ASP A 6 15.91 6.02 3.23
CA ASP A 6 16.95 5.27 3.92
C ASP A 6 17.60 4.24 2.98
N TYR A 7 16.81 3.55 2.14
CA TYR A 7 17.34 2.58 1.18
C TYR A 7 16.66 2.68 -0.19
N PHE A 8 17.40 2.28 -1.23
CA PHE A 8 16.87 1.92 -2.54
C PHE A 8 17.15 0.45 -2.82
N VAL A 9 16.16 -0.31 -3.25
CA VAL A 9 16.26 -1.76 -3.45
C VAL A 9 15.72 -2.14 -4.81
N ILE A 10 16.41 -3.04 -5.50
CA ILE A 10 15.95 -3.70 -6.72
C ILE A 10 15.63 -5.14 -6.37
N VAL A 11 14.38 -5.55 -6.57
CA VAL A 11 13.91 -6.90 -6.31
C VAL A 11 13.42 -7.53 -7.60
N GLY A 12 13.83 -8.76 -7.88
CA GLY A 12 13.45 -9.50 -9.08
C GLY A 12 12.88 -10.88 -8.76
N TYR A 13 12.30 -11.53 -9.76
CA TYR A 13 11.86 -12.92 -9.67
C TYR A 13 13.05 -13.86 -9.44
N ASP A 14 12.94 -14.74 -8.44
CA ASP A 14 13.93 -15.79 -8.20
C ASP A 14 13.65 -16.99 -9.12
N TYR A 15 14.55 -17.27 -10.06
CA TYR A 15 14.41 -18.39 -10.99
C TYR A 15 14.80 -19.74 -10.38
N GLN A 16 15.42 -19.75 -9.19
CA GLN A 16 15.85 -20.97 -8.50
C GLN A 16 14.82 -21.47 -7.50
N LYS A 17 13.95 -20.57 -7.02
CA LYS A 17 12.91 -20.87 -6.04
C LYS A 17 11.55 -20.48 -6.60
N GLU A 18 10.64 -21.44 -6.65
CA GLU A 18 9.32 -21.18 -7.17
C GLU A 18 8.60 -20.10 -6.35
N ARG A 19 8.03 -19.14 -7.08
CA ARG A 19 7.16 -18.08 -6.55
C ARG A 19 7.77 -17.20 -5.46
N SER A 20 9.08 -16.97 -5.52
CA SER A 20 9.76 -16.02 -4.62
C SER A 20 10.42 -14.87 -5.36
N GLY A 21 10.63 -13.78 -4.62
CA GLY A 21 11.48 -12.66 -5.03
C GLY A 21 12.86 -12.79 -4.43
N LEU A 22 13.82 -12.12 -5.05
CA LEU A 22 15.20 -12.00 -4.58
C LEU A 22 15.64 -10.53 -4.69
N ILE A 23 16.29 -10.04 -3.64
CA ILE A 23 16.98 -8.74 -3.68
C ILE A 23 18.17 -8.88 -4.63
N LEU A 24 18.09 -8.21 -5.78
CA LEU A 24 19.15 -8.19 -6.78
C LEU A 24 20.25 -7.21 -6.40
N GLN A 25 19.84 -6.06 -5.85
CA GLN A 25 20.75 -5.01 -5.41
C GLN A 25 20.09 -4.13 -4.36
N ARG A 26 20.88 -3.58 -3.44
CA ARG A 26 20.43 -2.59 -2.46
C ARG A 26 21.46 -1.49 -2.29
N PHE A 27 20.98 -0.30 -1.95
CA PHE A 27 21.79 0.88 -1.68
C PHE A 27 21.28 1.60 -0.43
N PRO A 28 22.15 2.02 0.49
CA PRO A 28 23.55 1.61 0.59
C PRO A 28 23.68 0.09 0.87
N GLU A 29 24.85 -0.49 0.55
CA GLU A 29 25.15 -1.89 0.88
C GLU A 29 25.44 -2.11 2.36
N LYS A 30 25.80 -1.04 3.08
CA LYS A 30 26.03 -1.06 4.52
C LYS A 30 24.86 -0.40 5.22
N ASP A 31 24.42 -1.02 6.29
CA ASP A 31 23.29 -0.54 7.05
C ASP A 31 23.60 0.79 7.74
N TRP A 32 22.58 1.64 7.85
CA TRP A 32 22.65 2.83 8.69
C TRP A 32 22.64 2.44 10.16
N SER A 33 23.43 3.14 10.98
CA SER A 33 23.46 2.89 12.42
C SER A 33 22.14 3.22 13.13
N ASP A 34 21.34 4.13 12.57
CA ASP A 34 20.04 4.55 13.12
C ASP A 34 18.84 3.84 12.48
N THR A 35 19.03 3.17 11.34
CA THR A 35 17.96 2.49 10.60
C THR A 35 18.55 1.25 9.91
N PRO A 36 18.64 0.10 10.59
CA PRO A 36 19.11 -1.14 9.96
C PRO A 36 18.20 -1.54 8.79
N PHE A 37 18.71 -2.36 7.89
CA PHE A 37 17.92 -2.87 6.77
C PHE A 37 16.88 -3.89 7.26
N ILE A 38 15.75 -3.95 6.58
CA ILE A 38 14.63 -4.83 6.95
C ILE A 38 14.60 -6.02 5.99
N ASP A 39 14.84 -7.20 6.52
CA ASP A 39 14.76 -8.46 5.78
C ASP A 39 13.31 -8.80 5.40
N GLY A 40 13.12 -9.55 4.30
CA GLY A 40 11.80 -9.98 3.84
C GLY A 40 11.02 -8.92 3.04
N ILE A 41 11.65 -7.79 2.69
CA ILE A 41 11.02 -6.73 1.88
C ILE A 41 10.49 -7.25 0.53
N GLU A 42 11.11 -8.30 -0.01
CA GLU A 42 10.69 -8.97 -1.25
C GLU A 42 9.26 -9.53 -1.18
N TRP A 43 8.77 -9.93 0.00
CA TRP A 43 7.38 -10.37 0.17
C TRP A 43 6.40 -9.23 -0.09
N PHE A 44 6.78 -8.01 0.29
CA PHE A 44 5.96 -6.81 0.15
C PHE A 44 6.07 -6.15 -1.22
N CYS A 45 7.02 -6.59 -2.06
CA CYS A 45 7.22 -6.09 -3.43
C CYS A 45 6.28 -6.74 -4.44
N GLN A 46 5.69 -7.90 -4.13
CA GLN A 46 4.63 -8.53 -4.93
C GLN A 46 3.52 -9.04 -4.00
N PRO A 47 2.55 -8.19 -3.60
CA PRO A 47 1.52 -8.56 -2.63
C PRO A 47 0.66 -9.75 -3.03
N GLN A 48 0.50 -10.00 -4.33
CA GLN A 48 -0.23 -11.16 -4.87
C GLN A 48 0.67 -12.40 -5.10
N GLY A 49 1.95 -12.32 -4.73
CA GLY A 49 2.95 -13.35 -4.96
C GLY A 49 3.79 -13.11 -6.22
N TRP A 50 4.96 -13.74 -6.27
CA TRP A 50 5.87 -13.67 -7.41
C TRP A 50 5.48 -14.72 -8.43
N THR A 51 5.00 -14.32 -9.61
CA THR A 51 4.59 -15.26 -10.65
C THR A 51 5.01 -14.76 -12.03
N LEU A 52 5.45 -15.68 -12.88
CA LEU A 52 5.63 -15.40 -14.30
C LEU A 52 4.26 -15.20 -14.96
N SER A 53 4.23 -14.32 -15.96
CA SER A 53 3.02 -14.02 -16.74
C SER A 53 3.27 -14.26 -18.22
N THR A 54 2.25 -14.73 -18.94
CA THR A 54 2.25 -14.78 -20.42
C THR A 54 1.90 -13.43 -21.04
N GLU A 55 1.35 -12.51 -20.23
CA GLU A 55 0.95 -11.17 -20.65
C GLU A 55 1.84 -10.11 -20.01
N ARG A 56 2.24 -9.11 -20.80
CA ARG A 56 2.94 -7.94 -20.29
C ARG A 56 1.97 -7.08 -19.50
N GLN A 57 2.33 -6.73 -18.26
CA GLN A 57 1.53 -5.79 -17.46
C GLN A 57 2.14 -4.40 -17.49
N GLU A 58 1.28 -3.39 -17.41
CA GLU A 58 1.69 -2.00 -17.22
C GLU A 58 2.36 -1.81 -15.86
N PRO A 59 3.36 -0.90 -15.75
CA PRO A 59 3.99 -0.59 -14.47
C PRO A 59 2.97 -0.13 -13.42
N ARG A 60 3.11 -0.63 -12.19
CA ARG A 60 2.23 -0.32 -11.07
C ARG A 60 3.03 0.27 -9.94
N PHE A 61 2.53 1.37 -9.39
CA PHE A 61 3.02 1.94 -8.15
C PHE A 61 2.05 1.66 -7.01
N PHE A 62 2.59 1.28 -5.86
CA PHE A 62 1.88 1.14 -4.59
C PHE A 62 2.85 1.33 -3.42
N VAL A 63 2.33 1.38 -2.20
CA VAL A 63 3.14 1.48 -0.99
C VAL A 63 2.76 0.37 -0.04
N SER A 64 3.77 -0.42 0.32
CA SER A 64 3.70 -1.37 1.43
C SER A 64 4.28 -0.71 2.68
N VAL A 65 3.83 -1.10 3.87
CA VAL A 65 4.37 -0.57 5.13
C VAL A 65 4.80 -1.74 6.01
N LEU A 66 6.06 -1.67 6.43
CA LEU A 66 6.66 -2.56 7.42
C LEU A 66 6.57 -1.87 8.78
N THR A 67 6.16 -2.59 9.81
CA THR A 67 6.15 -2.09 11.19
C THR A 67 7.20 -2.85 11.99
N ASP A 68 8.11 -2.13 12.63
CA ASP A 68 9.16 -2.73 13.46
C ASP A 68 8.65 -3.07 14.88
N VAL A 69 9.54 -3.62 15.71
CA VAL A 69 9.22 -4.01 17.10
C VAL A 69 8.89 -2.82 18.02
N ASP A 70 9.32 -1.62 17.66
CA ASP A 70 9.07 -0.37 18.38
C ASP A 70 7.83 0.36 17.82
N ALA A 71 7.06 -0.29 16.95
CA ALA A 71 5.91 0.24 16.23
C ALA A 71 6.23 1.42 15.28
N ASN A 72 7.49 1.58 14.88
CA ASN A 72 7.85 2.52 13.83
C ASN A 72 7.45 1.96 12.47
N ARG A 73 7.08 2.86 11.56
CA ARG A 73 6.64 2.52 10.21
C ARG A 73 7.74 2.80 9.21
N HIS A 74 7.99 1.83 8.34
CA HIS A 74 8.88 1.96 7.20
C HIS A 74 8.05 1.82 5.92
N TYR A 75 7.94 2.93 5.20
CA TYR A 75 7.20 3.02 3.95
C TYR A 75 8.07 2.50 2.81
N CYS A 76 7.59 1.46 2.16
CA CYS A 76 8.19 0.84 0.99
C CYS A 76 7.39 1.28 -0.24
N ALA A 77 7.82 2.36 -0.88
CA ALA A 77 7.25 2.81 -2.14
C ALA A 77 7.78 1.89 -3.25
N CYS A 78 6.87 1.14 -3.88
CA CYS A 78 7.19 0.09 -4.84
C CYS A 78 6.74 0.52 -6.24
N LEU A 79 7.62 0.42 -7.23
CA LEU A 79 7.30 0.51 -8.64
C LEU A 79 7.60 -0.83 -9.31
N CYS A 80 6.55 -1.60 -9.57
CA CYS A 80 6.61 -2.91 -10.18
C CYS A 80 6.38 -2.85 -11.68
N PHE A 81 7.18 -3.59 -12.45
CA PHE A 81 7.05 -3.74 -13.90
C PHE A 81 7.51 -5.14 -14.31
N ASN A 82 7.39 -5.48 -15.59
CA ASN A 82 7.84 -6.76 -16.11
C ASN A 82 9.06 -6.66 -17.02
N GLU A 83 9.96 -7.62 -16.89
CA GLU A 83 11.05 -7.89 -17.83
C GLU A 83 10.70 -9.10 -18.71
N THR A 84 11.14 -9.06 -19.97
CA THR A 84 10.98 -10.19 -20.90
C THR A 84 11.98 -11.28 -20.59
N VAL A 85 11.51 -12.52 -20.48
CA VAL A 85 12.34 -13.71 -20.24
C VAL A 85 12.03 -14.74 -21.32
N ALA A 86 13.07 -15.25 -21.97
CA ALA A 86 12.93 -16.41 -22.84
C ALA A 86 13.08 -17.67 -21.97
N ILE A 87 12.00 -18.46 -21.86
CA ILE A 87 12.07 -19.74 -21.16
C ILE A 87 12.25 -20.83 -22.21
N THR A 88 13.36 -21.55 -22.09
CA THR A 88 13.56 -22.79 -22.83
C THR A 88 12.90 -23.89 -22.01
N PRO A 89 11.91 -24.64 -22.54
CA PRO A 89 11.31 -25.73 -21.77
C PRO A 89 12.41 -26.71 -21.34
N SER A 90 12.52 -26.95 -20.04
CA SER A 90 13.27 -28.07 -19.51
C SER A 90 12.63 -29.36 -20.02
N LYS A 91 13.47 -30.36 -20.31
CA LYS A 91 13.12 -31.64 -20.96
C LYS A 91 11.78 -32.23 -20.46
N PRO A 92 10.98 -32.87 -21.34
CA PRO A 92 9.79 -33.58 -20.92
C PRO A 92 10.13 -34.62 -19.84
N VAL A 93 9.25 -34.74 -18.86
CA VAL A 93 9.38 -35.63 -17.68
C VAL A 93 9.15 -37.12 -18.03
N ASP A 94 8.90 -37.44 -19.30
CA ASP A 94 8.51 -38.79 -19.72
C ASP A 94 9.68 -39.57 -20.35
N GLU A 95 10.74 -39.91 -19.58
CA GLU A 95 11.65 -41.03 -19.92
C GLU A 95 12.14 -41.79 -18.67
N GLU A 96 11.33 -41.87 -17.62
CA GLU A 96 11.48 -42.91 -16.60
C GLU A 96 10.22 -43.76 -16.60
N GLU A 97 10.20 -44.81 -17.42
CA GLU A 97 9.73 -46.16 -17.04
C GLU A 97 9.69 -47.11 -18.27
N ASP A 98 10.28 -48.30 -18.04
CA ASP A 98 10.12 -49.57 -18.75
C ASP A 98 10.75 -49.80 -20.13
N ALA A 99 11.93 -50.44 -20.11
CA ALA A 99 12.33 -51.40 -21.16
C ALA A 99 13.04 -52.61 -20.55
N VAL A 100 12.25 -53.68 -20.37
CA VAL A 100 12.68 -55.07 -20.18
C VAL A 100 13.14 -55.64 -21.53
N ASP A 101 14.25 -56.37 -21.50
CA ASP A 101 14.85 -57.30 -22.48
C ASP A 101 14.66 -57.09 -24.00
N GLY A 102 15.81 -56.94 -24.66
CA GLY A 102 16.16 -57.66 -25.89
C GLY A 102 15.44 -57.28 -27.20
N GLU A 103 16.05 -56.39 -28.01
CA GLU A 103 16.31 -56.59 -29.45
C GLU A 103 17.02 -55.36 -30.06
N THR A 104 17.70 -55.59 -31.19
CA THR A 104 18.69 -54.76 -31.93
C THR A 104 18.41 -53.25 -32.13
N PRO A 105 19.46 -52.39 -32.22
CA PRO A 105 19.32 -50.96 -32.36
C PRO A 105 19.00 -50.55 -33.81
N LEU A 106 17.75 -50.20 -34.09
CA LEU A 106 17.37 -49.45 -35.28
C LEU A 106 17.56 -47.95 -35.02
N LEU A 107 18.35 -47.31 -35.89
CA LEU A 107 18.60 -45.87 -35.93
C LEU A 107 17.26 -45.11 -36.04
N LYS A 108 16.79 -44.52 -34.92
CA LYS A 108 15.71 -43.52 -34.96
C LYS A 108 16.23 -42.26 -35.68
N PRO A 109 15.47 -41.65 -36.61
CA PRO A 109 15.86 -40.39 -37.21
C PRO A 109 15.91 -39.32 -36.13
N ILE A 110 17.05 -38.64 -36.00
CA ILE A 110 17.18 -37.44 -35.17
C ILE A 110 16.36 -36.35 -35.87
N ILE A 111 15.10 -36.20 -35.47
CA ILE A 111 14.33 -35.00 -35.78
C ILE A 111 14.85 -33.93 -34.82
N PRO A 112 15.44 -32.81 -35.28
CA PRO A 112 15.80 -31.73 -34.38
C PRO A 112 14.50 -31.23 -33.73
N SER A 113 14.35 -31.46 -32.43
CA SER A 113 13.25 -30.89 -31.66
C SER A 113 13.33 -29.37 -31.80
N ILE A 114 12.32 -28.78 -32.45
CA ILE A 114 12.19 -27.32 -32.53
C ILE A 114 12.08 -26.83 -31.08
N LEU A 115 13.14 -26.19 -30.58
CA LEU A 115 13.14 -25.53 -29.28
C LEU A 115 12.18 -24.34 -29.37
N HIS A 116 10.93 -24.55 -28.98
CA HIS A 116 9.97 -23.47 -28.90
C HIS A 116 10.27 -22.70 -27.61
N SER A 117 11.01 -21.60 -27.72
CA SER A 117 11.14 -20.65 -26.61
C SER A 117 9.82 -19.91 -26.45
N SER A 118 9.13 -20.09 -25.34
CA SER A 118 7.99 -19.24 -24.99
C SER A 118 8.51 -17.99 -24.29
N ILE A 119 8.12 -16.82 -24.79
CA ILE A 119 8.38 -15.55 -24.12
C ILE A 119 7.44 -15.47 -22.91
N MET A 120 8.00 -15.24 -21.73
CA MET A 120 7.27 -14.92 -20.52
C MET A 120 7.73 -13.57 -19.95
N TYR A 121 6.97 -13.07 -18.99
CA TYR A 121 7.20 -11.80 -18.33
C TYR A 121 7.44 -12.04 -16.84
N ALA A 122 8.65 -11.74 -16.37
CA ALA A 122 9.00 -11.84 -14.95
C ALA A 122 8.79 -10.49 -14.26
N PRO A 123 8.18 -10.44 -13.06
CA PRO A 123 8.07 -9.22 -12.30
C PRO A 123 9.43 -8.74 -11.78
N LYS A 124 9.58 -7.42 -11.72
CA LYS A 124 10.71 -6.69 -11.13
C LYS A 124 10.18 -5.44 -10.44
N CYS A 125 10.82 -5.06 -9.34
CA CYS A 125 10.38 -3.93 -8.52
C CYS A 125 11.55 -3.03 -8.14
N LEU A 126 11.36 -1.72 -8.30
CA LEU A 126 12.20 -0.68 -7.70
C LEU A 126 11.53 -0.21 -6.41
N VAL A 127 12.29 -0.11 -5.33
CA VAL A 127 11.74 0.20 -4.01
C VAL A 127 12.53 1.33 -3.37
N LEU A 128 11.82 2.36 -2.92
CA LEU A 128 12.36 3.32 -1.96
C LEU A 128 11.82 2.99 -0.57
N VAL A 129 12.73 2.81 0.40
CA VAL A 129 12.40 2.57 1.80
C VAL A 129 12.66 3.85 2.58
N SER A 130 11.67 4.33 3.33
CA SER A 130 11.79 5.54 4.13
C SER A 130 10.97 5.47 5.42
N ARG A 131 11.47 6.11 6.47
CA ARG A 131 10.69 6.43 7.68
C ARG A 131 9.71 7.60 7.47
N LEU A 132 9.81 8.29 6.33
CA LEU A 132 9.00 9.47 6.01
C LEU A 132 7.87 9.10 5.04
N ASP A 133 6.73 9.74 5.22
CA ASP A 133 5.49 9.45 4.49
C ASP A 133 5.26 10.44 3.32
N TYR A 134 6.20 10.47 2.36
CA TYR A 134 6.15 11.34 1.17
C TYR A 134 5.82 10.56 -0.11
N ILE A 135 4.67 9.89 -0.10
CA ILE A 135 4.28 8.91 -1.14
C ILE A 135 4.31 9.50 -2.55
N GLU A 136 3.77 10.71 -2.75
CA GLU A 136 3.76 11.36 -4.07
C GLU A 136 5.19 11.68 -4.55
N THR A 137 6.06 12.13 -3.65
CA THR A 137 7.47 12.38 -3.95
C THR A 137 8.18 11.09 -4.36
N PHE A 138 7.95 9.99 -3.64
CA PHE A 138 8.54 8.70 -3.98
C PHE A 138 8.01 8.15 -5.31
N ARG A 139 6.71 8.30 -5.58
CA ARG A 139 6.11 7.94 -6.88
C ARG A 139 6.79 8.66 -8.04
N ASN A 140 6.98 9.97 -7.91
CA ASN A 140 7.64 10.77 -8.94
C ASN A 140 9.10 10.33 -9.13
N CYS A 141 9.84 10.14 -8.03
CA CYS A 141 11.23 9.73 -8.09
C CYS A 141 11.40 8.36 -8.75
N LEU A 142 10.61 7.36 -8.34
CA LEU A 142 10.64 6.02 -8.94
C LEU A 142 10.22 6.06 -10.41
N GLY A 143 9.21 6.87 -10.76
CA GLY A 143 8.79 7.06 -12.15
C GLY A 143 9.92 7.59 -13.03
N ILE A 144 10.68 8.58 -12.56
CA ILE A 144 11.84 9.11 -13.28
C ILE A 144 12.93 8.04 -13.43
N ILE A 145 13.27 7.32 -12.35
CA ILE A 145 14.27 6.23 -12.40
C ILE A 145 13.85 5.17 -13.43
N TYR A 146 12.58 4.77 -13.42
CA TYR A 146 12.04 3.79 -14.37
C TYR A 146 12.08 4.30 -15.82
N CYS A 147 11.70 5.56 -16.07
CA CYS A 147 11.81 6.12 -17.42
C CYS A 147 13.25 6.13 -17.91
N VAL A 148 14.20 6.59 -17.09
CA VAL A 148 15.64 6.59 -17.43
C VAL A 148 16.12 5.18 -17.73
N TYR A 149 15.69 4.19 -16.95
CA TYR A 149 16.02 2.79 -17.15
C TYR A 149 15.46 2.22 -18.46
N VAL A 150 14.15 2.37 -18.69
CA VAL A 150 13.48 1.76 -19.86
C VAL A 150 13.86 2.45 -21.17
N GLU A 151 14.07 3.77 -21.15
CA GLU A 151 14.46 4.54 -22.33
C GLU A 151 15.96 4.50 -22.61
N ASN A 152 16.76 3.83 -21.76
CA ASN A 152 18.23 3.81 -21.84
C ASN A 152 18.83 5.22 -21.96
N MET A 153 18.32 6.16 -21.16
CA MET A 153 18.77 7.54 -21.18
C MET A 153 20.24 7.65 -20.73
N PRO A 154 21.00 8.65 -21.21
CA PRO A 154 22.44 8.81 -20.92
C PRO A 154 22.70 9.40 -19.51
N VAL A 155 21.92 8.98 -18.51
CA VAL A 155 22.02 9.40 -17.11
C VAL A 155 22.23 8.15 -16.26
N PRO A 156 23.37 8.01 -15.55
CA PRO A 156 23.61 6.84 -14.70
C PRO A 156 22.56 6.74 -13.59
N LEU A 157 21.92 5.57 -13.44
CA LEU A 157 20.89 5.34 -12.43
C LEU A 157 21.43 5.51 -11.01
N GLU A 158 22.70 5.19 -10.79
CA GLU A 158 23.41 5.36 -9.53
C GLU A 158 23.49 6.83 -9.13
N THR A 159 23.54 7.75 -10.10
CA THR A 159 23.50 9.20 -9.81
C THR A 159 22.13 9.59 -9.28
N LEU A 160 21.05 9.08 -9.88
CA LEU A 160 19.68 9.35 -9.41
C LEU A 160 19.46 8.80 -7.99
N VAL A 161 19.84 7.54 -7.78
CA VAL A 161 19.73 6.86 -6.47
C VAL A 161 20.62 7.55 -5.43
N GLY A 162 21.87 7.86 -5.77
CA GLY A 162 22.81 8.56 -4.91
C GLY A 162 22.33 9.94 -4.49
N ASN A 163 21.71 10.70 -5.40
CA ASN A 163 21.11 11.99 -5.07
C ASN A 163 19.95 11.84 -4.08
N ILE A 164 19.08 10.84 -4.25
CA ILE A 164 17.95 10.59 -3.33
C ILE A 164 18.46 10.25 -1.93
N LEU A 165 19.40 9.32 -1.83
CA LEU A 165 19.86 8.77 -0.54
C LEU A 165 20.87 9.69 0.17
N GLY A 166 21.70 10.42 -0.58
CA GLY A 166 22.82 11.18 -0.04
C GLY A 166 22.60 12.70 0.04
N CYS A 167 21.84 13.28 -0.89
CA CYS A 167 21.83 14.74 -1.08
C CYS A 167 20.57 15.43 -0.57
N ILE A 168 19.49 14.70 -0.28
CA ILE A 168 18.20 15.30 0.11
C ILE A 168 17.97 15.16 1.61
N GLN A 169 17.91 16.30 2.28
CA GLN A 169 17.61 16.41 3.70
C GLN A 169 16.25 17.07 3.90
N VAL A 170 15.40 16.46 4.71
CA VAL A 170 14.06 16.95 5.05
C VAL A 170 14.13 17.72 6.38
N PRO A 171 13.74 19.01 6.41
CA PRO A 171 13.60 19.78 7.61
C PRO A 171 12.57 19.19 8.57
N PRO A 172 12.67 19.47 9.88
CA PRO A 172 11.62 19.08 10.82
C PRO A 172 10.26 19.74 10.47
N PRO A 173 9.16 19.23 11.05
CA PRO A 173 7.83 19.83 10.89
C PRO A 173 7.83 21.35 11.15
N GLY A 174 7.08 22.10 10.35
CA GLY A 174 7.08 23.57 10.33
C GLY A 174 8.24 24.18 9.53
N GLY A 175 9.17 23.37 9.03
CA GLY A 175 10.29 23.83 8.20
C GLY A 175 9.90 24.28 6.78
N PRO A 176 10.84 24.92 6.06
CA PRO A 176 10.59 25.44 4.71
C PRO A 176 10.40 24.31 3.67
N GLN A 177 9.77 24.64 2.55
CA GLN A 177 9.71 23.78 1.37
C GLN A 177 11.12 23.46 0.88
N VAL A 178 11.40 22.18 0.61
CA VAL A 178 12.64 21.72 -0.03
C VAL A 178 12.37 21.53 -1.51
N ARG A 179 13.24 22.11 -2.35
CA ARG A 179 13.25 21.87 -3.80
C ARG A 179 14.53 21.17 -4.17
N PHE A 180 14.42 20.13 -4.99
CA PHE A 180 15.56 19.31 -5.37
C PHE A 180 15.36 18.71 -6.76
N SER A 181 16.41 18.12 -7.29
CA SER A 181 16.39 17.29 -8.49
C SER A 181 17.14 16.01 -8.15
N ILE A 182 16.65 14.89 -8.66
CA ILE A 182 17.38 13.62 -8.60
C ILE A 182 18.26 13.45 -9.85
N GLY A 183 17.97 14.17 -10.92
CA GLY A 183 18.70 14.17 -12.18
C GLY A 183 17.73 14.19 -13.37
N ALA A 184 18.21 13.89 -14.57
CA ALA A 184 17.37 13.80 -15.78
C ALA A 184 16.49 15.04 -16.06
N GLY A 185 16.92 16.24 -15.62
CA GLY A 185 16.21 17.50 -15.86
C GLY A 185 14.96 17.72 -15.01
N ASP A 186 14.72 16.87 -13.99
CA ASP A 186 13.54 16.93 -13.15
C ASP A 186 13.58 18.09 -12.13
N ARG A 187 12.42 18.40 -11.55
CA ARG A 187 12.29 19.33 -10.42
C ARG A 187 11.22 18.84 -9.47
N GLN A 188 11.62 18.39 -8.29
CA GLN A 188 10.71 18.02 -7.22
C GLN A 188 10.61 19.12 -6.16
N ALA A 189 9.50 19.12 -5.45
CA ALA A 189 9.30 19.89 -4.24
C ALA A 189 8.63 19.01 -3.19
N LEU A 190 9.09 19.13 -1.94
CA LEU A 190 8.42 18.54 -0.78
C LEU A 190 8.25 19.62 0.29
N GLN A 191 7.11 19.58 0.98
CA GLN A 191 6.81 20.48 2.09
C GLN A 191 6.73 19.64 3.37
N PRO A 192 7.60 19.88 4.36
CA PRO A 192 7.43 19.30 5.68
C PRO A 192 6.04 19.57 6.26
N PRO A 193 5.44 18.62 6.99
CA PRO A 193 4.16 18.85 7.62
C PRO A 193 4.25 20.05 8.57
N LEU A 194 3.16 20.81 8.72
CA LEU A 194 3.16 22.00 9.57
C LEU A 194 3.33 21.66 11.06
N SER A 195 2.85 20.49 11.48
CA SER A 195 2.90 19.99 12.85
C SER A 195 3.37 18.53 12.87
N PRO A 196 4.11 18.09 13.90
CA PRO A 196 4.55 16.70 14.03
C PRO A 196 3.42 15.72 14.34
N SER A 197 2.30 16.18 14.88
CA SER A 197 1.22 15.32 15.36
C SER A 197 -0.04 15.36 14.50
N LEU A 198 -0.31 16.48 13.83
CA LEU A 198 -1.53 16.65 13.05
C LEU A 198 -1.46 15.81 11.76
N PRO A 199 -2.37 14.84 11.55
CA PRO A 199 -2.34 14.00 10.36
C PRO A 199 -2.58 14.82 9.09
N VAL A 200 -1.78 14.53 8.06
CA VAL A 200 -1.96 15.05 6.70
C VAL A 200 -2.40 13.88 5.82
N THR A 201 -3.68 13.86 5.43
CA THR A 201 -4.27 12.76 4.64
C THR A 201 -4.61 13.15 3.22
N HIS A 202 -4.43 14.41 2.82
CA HIS A 202 -4.84 14.91 1.49
C HIS A 202 -6.32 14.64 1.20
N THR A 203 -6.66 13.52 0.57
CA THR A 203 -8.03 13.10 0.27
C THR A 203 -8.40 11.74 0.88
N SER A 204 -7.50 11.06 1.60
CA SER A 204 -7.72 9.69 2.09
C SER A 204 -8.98 9.57 2.94
N VAL A 205 -9.22 10.53 3.86
CA VAL A 205 -10.39 10.47 4.74
C VAL A 205 -11.66 10.68 3.92
N ASN A 206 -11.68 11.68 3.05
CA ASN A 206 -12.81 11.89 2.14
C ASN A 206 -13.10 10.64 1.28
N LEU A 207 -12.06 9.99 0.73
CA LEU A 207 -12.21 8.76 -0.05
C LEU A 207 -12.81 7.61 0.77
N LEU A 208 -12.39 7.44 2.03
CA LEU A 208 -12.94 6.43 2.94
C LEU A 208 -14.45 6.63 3.15
N PHE A 209 -14.89 7.88 3.35
CA PHE A 209 -16.31 8.23 3.49
C PHE A 209 -17.09 8.02 2.19
N GLN A 210 -16.50 8.32 1.03
CA GLN A 210 -17.10 8.02 -0.27
C GLN A 210 -17.28 6.52 -0.52
N GLN A 211 -16.40 5.69 0.03
CA GLN A 211 -16.41 4.24 -0.16
C GLN A 211 -17.40 3.55 0.79
N LEU A 212 -17.39 3.91 2.07
CA LEU A 212 -18.11 3.17 3.11
C LEU A 212 -19.34 3.92 3.66
N GLY A 213 -19.43 5.23 3.45
CA GLY A 213 -20.49 6.06 4.04
C GLY A 213 -20.33 6.31 5.53
N ILE A 214 -21.11 7.27 6.05
CA ILE A 214 -20.97 7.81 7.42
C ILE A 214 -21.07 6.71 8.48
N ARG A 215 -22.14 5.89 8.43
CA ARG A 215 -22.42 4.88 9.45
C ARG A 215 -21.30 3.86 9.59
N ASN A 216 -20.80 3.35 8.47
CA ASN A 216 -19.77 2.32 8.49
C ASN A 216 -18.43 2.89 8.95
N VAL A 217 -18.07 4.11 8.54
CA VAL A 217 -16.83 4.75 9.02
C VAL A 217 -16.88 5.07 10.51
N ILE A 218 -18.01 5.54 11.04
CA ILE A 218 -18.19 5.72 12.50
C ILE A 218 -18.05 4.38 13.23
N THR A 219 -18.61 3.31 12.67
CA THR A 219 -18.49 1.96 13.27
C THR A 219 -17.05 1.48 13.28
N LEU A 220 -16.30 1.67 12.18
CA LEU A 220 -14.86 1.36 12.13
C LEU A 220 -14.04 2.22 13.08
N PHE A 221 -14.39 3.50 13.21
CA PHE A 221 -13.79 4.39 14.19
C PHE A 221 -14.00 3.88 15.62
N CYS A 222 -15.22 3.51 15.99
CA CYS A 222 -15.49 2.92 17.29
C CYS A 222 -14.72 1.62 17.49
N ALA A 223 -14.70 0.76 16.46
CA ALA A 223 -14.00 -0.52 16.49
C ALA A 223 -12.49 -0.36 16.71
N ILE A 224 -11.85 0.62 16.06
CA ILE A 224 -10.41 0.84 16.23
C ILE A 224 -10.09 1.45 17.60
N MET A 225 -10.99 2.29 18.12
CA MET A 225 -10.84 2.89 19.45
C MET A 225 -11.04 1.87 20.58
N THR A 226 -11.67 0.74 20.31
CA THR A 226 -11.78 -0.41 21.23
C THR A 226 -10.90 -1.59 20.82
N GLU A 227 -9.82 -1.31 20.09
CA GLU A 227 -8.74 -2.26 19.79
C GLU A 227 -9.19 -3.55 19.05
N HIS A 228 -10.22 -3.48 18.21
CA HIS A 228 -10.59 -4.61 17.35
C HIS A 228 -9.63 -4.79 16.17
N LYS A 229 -9.59 -6.02 15.63
CA LYS A 229 -8.93 -6.36 14.37
C LYS A 229 -9.75 -5.84 13.20
N ILE A 230 -9.16 -4.97 12.38
CA ILE A 230 -9.81 -4.38 11.22
C ILE A 230 -9.06 -4.78 9.95
N LEU A 231 -9.78 -5.39 9.02
CA LEU A 231 -9.26 -5.80 7.73
C LEU A 231 -9.99 -5.07 6.61
N PHE A 232 -9.28 -4.25 5.85
CA PHE A 232 -9.78 -3.65 4.62
C PHE A 232 -9.63 -4.63 3.45
N HIS A 233 -10.63 -4.68 2.59
CA HIS A 233 -10.66 -5.50 1.38
C HIS A 233 -10.91 -4.64 0.14
N SER A 234 -10.09 -4.82 -0.91
CA SER A 234 -10.26 -4.16 -2.21
C SER A 234 -9.41 -4.81 -3.30
N LYS A 235 -9.80 -4.64 -4.56
CA LYS A 235 -8.97 -4.91 -5.74
C LYS A 235 -7.85 -3.86 -5.94
N SER A 236 -7.94 -2.72 -5.26
CA SER A 236 -6.99 -1.62 -5.42
C SER A 236 -6.07 -1.50 -4.21
N TYR A 237 -4.77 -1.71 -4.42
CA TYR A 237 -3.75 -1.50 -3.38
C TYR A 237 -3.78 -0.07 -2.82
N ASN A 238 -3.98 0.93 -3.69
CA ASN A 238 -4.07 2.31 -3.25
C ASN A 238 -5.27 2.53 -2.32
N ARG A 239 -6.44 1.93 -2.60
CA ARG A 239 -7.59 2.05 -1.71
C ARG A 239 -7.32 1.44 -0.34
N LEU A 240 -6.66 0.29 -0.30
CA LEU A 240 -6.26 -0.37 0.96
C LEU A 240 -5.33 0.53 1.78
N THR A 241 -4.26 1.04 1.18
CA THR A 241 -3.30 1.92 1.86
C THR A 241 -3.95 3.22 2.35
N GLU A 242 -4.77 3.86 1.52
CA GLU A 242 -5.46 5.10 1.85
C GLU A 242 -6.53 4.91 2.94
N ALA A 243 -7.27 3.80 2.93
CA ALA A 243 -8.26 3.50 3.96
C ALA A 243 -7.63 3.28 5.34
N CYS A 244 -6.52 2.54 5.40
CA CYS A 244 -5.75 2.34 6.64
C CYS A 244 -5.19 3.67 7.16
N ARG A 245 -4.65 4.51 6.26
CA ARG A 245 -4.16 5.86 6.60
C ARG A 245 -5.29 6.76 7.11
N ALA A 246 -6.44 6.73 6.45
CA ALA A 246 -7.61 7.50 6.82
C ALA A 246 -8.12 7.13 8.22
N LEU A 247 -8.32 5.83 8.49
CA LEU A 247 -8.82 5.36 9.78
C LEU A 247 -7.86 5.73 10.92
N THR A 248 -6.55 5.53 10.73
CA THR A 248 -5.55 5.94 11.74
C THR A 248 -5.50 7.45 11.96
N ALA A 249 -5.75 8.27 10.92
CA ALA A 249 -5.81 9.71 11.05
C ALA A 249 -7.04 10.21 11.84
N LEU A 250 -8.18 9.49 11.74
CA LEU A 250 -9.39 9.80 12.50
C LEU A 250 -9.22 9.60 14.00
N MET A 251 -8.22 8.83 14.44
CA MET A 251 -7.92 8.60 15.86
C MET A 251 -7.25 9.78 16.57
N TYR A 252 -6.81 10.82 15.84
CA TYR A 252 -6.12 11.97 16.46
C TYR A 252 -6.97 12.58 17.59
N PRO A 253 -6.41 12.79 18.80
CA PRO A 253 -4.98 12.88 19.11
C PRO A 253 -4.26 11.58 19.48
N PHE A 254 -4.96 10.44 19.50
CA PHE A 254 -4.35 9.14 19.78
C PHE A 254 -3.50 8.64 18.61
N ARG A 255 -2.52 7.79 18.93
CA ARG A 255 -1.66 7.13 17.96
C ARG A 255 -1.93 5.64 18.00
N TYR A 256 -2.12 5.05 16.82
CA TYR A 256 -2.22 3.60 16.69
C TYR A 256 -0.85 2.95 16.86
N THR A 257 -0.74 2.01 17.81
CA THR A 257 0.52 1.37 18.22
C THR A 257 0.58 -0.14 17.99
N HIS A 258 -0.50 -0.76 17.50
CA HIS A 258 -0.50 -2.19 17.18
C HIS A 258 -0.08 -2.45 15.71
N VAL A 259 -0.28 -3.69 15.25
CA VAL A 259 0.19 -4.14 13.94
C VAL A 259 -0.51 -3.37 12.81
N TYR A 260 0.29 -2.73 11.95
CA TYR A 260 -0.18 -1.93 10.84
C TYR A 260 0.43 -2.43 9.52
N ILE A 261 -0.37 -3.13 8.70
CA ILE A 261 0.06 -3.69 7.41
C ILE A 261 -1.01 -3.38 6.35
N PRO A 262 -1.01 -2.16 5.77
CA PRO A 262 -2.07 -1.72 4.86
C PRO A 262 -2.18 -2.55 3.58
N LEU A 263 -1.15 -3.32 3.26
CA LEU A 263 -1.12 -4.22 2.14
C LEU A 263 -0.41 -5.51 2.56
N LEU A 264 -1.19 -6.45 3.07
CA LEU A 264 -0.72 -7.78 3.51
C LEU A 264 -0.41 -8.64 2.28
N PRO A 265 0.84 -9.12 2.12
CA PRO A 265 1.18 -9.99 1.00
C PRO A 265 0.65 -11.41 1.22
N ALA A 266 0.34 -12.10 0.12
CA ALA A 266 -0.24 -13.44 0.13
C ALA A 266 0.53 -14.47 0.96
N PRO A 267 1.89 -14.53 0.93
CA PRO A 267 2.64 -15.46 1.77
C PRO A 267 2.49 -15.25 3.28
N LEU A 268 1.99 -14.08 3.71
CA LEU A 268 1.81 -13.72 5.12
C LEU A 268 0.34 -13.69 5.55
N VAL A 269 -0.57 -14.31 4.77
CA VAL A 269 -2.01 -14.30 5.07
C VAL A 269 -2.35 -14.92 6.42
N GLU A 270 -1.54 -15.88 6.89
CA GLU A 270 -1.65 -16.52 8.21
C GLU A 270 -1.58 -15.53 9.38
N VAL A 271 -0.97 -14.35 9.17
CA VAL A 271 -0.89 -13.30 10.19
C VAL A 271 -2.28 -12.77 10.59
N LEU A 272 -3.30 -12.93 9.74
CA LEU A 272 -4.69 -12.55 10.05
C LEU A 272 -5.25 -13.31 11.26
N SER A 273 -4.73 -14.51 11.55
CA SER A 273 -5.16 -15.32 12.70
C SER A 273 -4.43 -14.96 14.01
N THR A 274 -3.51 -13.99 13.99
CA THR A 274 -2.79 -13.57 15.21
C THR A 274 -3.74 -12.95 16.22
N PRO A 275 -3.55 -13.15 17.54
CA PRO A 275 -4.47 -12.66 18.56
C PRO A 275 -4.39 -11.14 18.77
N THR A 276 -3.33 -10.49 18.30
CA THR A 276 -3.10 -9.06 18.49
C THR A 276 -4.03 -8.20 17.63
N PRO A 277 -4.52 -7.04 18.13
CA PRO A 277 -5.21 -6.06 17.31
C PRO A 277 -4.36 -5.66 16.10
N PHE A 278 -5.03 -5.42 14.97
CA PHE A 278 -4.36 -4.96 13.76
C PHE A 278 -5.24 -4.05 12.90
N ILE A 279 -4.59 -3.24 12.08
CA ILE A 279 -5.16 -2.66 10.87
C ILE A 279 -4.39 -3.26 9.69
N MET A 280 -5.09 -4.03 8.87
CA MET A 280 -4.51 -4.62 7.67
C MET A 280 -5.38 -4.37 6.45
N GLY A 281 -4.77 -4.48 5.27
CA GLY A 281 -5.49 -4.48 4.00
C GLY A 281 -5.12 -5.71 3.17
N VAL A 282 -6.10 -6.33 2.53
CA VAL A 282 -5.89 -7.52 1.71
C VAL A 282 -6.50 -7.35 0.32
N HIS A 283 -5.78 -7.83 -0.69
CA HIS A 283 -6.26 -7.82 -2.06
C HIS A 283 -7.40 -8.84 -2.25
N SER A 284 -8.38 -8.53 -3.10
CA SER A 284 -9.53 -9.40 -3.34
C SER A 284 -9.22 -10.80 -3.88
N SER A 285 -8.01 -11.03 -4.39
CA SER A 285 -7.56 -12.38 -4.78
C SER A 285 -7.44 -13.34 -3.60
N LEU A 286 -7.34 -12.83 -2.36
CA LEU A 286 -7.22 -13.62 -1.13
C LEU A 286 -8.53 -13.68 -0.35
N ARG A 287 -9.67 -13.35 -0.98
CA ARG A 287 -10.98 -13.31 -0.32
C ARG A 287 -11.39 -14.64 0.31
N SER A 288 -10.96 -15.77 -0.24
CA SER A 288 -11.23 -17.10 0.33
C SER A 288 -10.69 -17.22 1.76
N GLU A 289 -9.45 -16.79 1.98
CA GLU A 289 -8.76 -16.85 3.28
C GLU A 289 -9.44 -15.95 4.33
N VAL A 290 -10.10 -14.88 3.88
CA VAL A 290 -10.80 -13.94 4.77
C VAL A 290 -12.12 -14.49 5.30
N ALA A 291 -12.77 -15.37 4.54
CA ALA A 291 -14.12 -15.85 4.86
C ALA A 291 -14.17 -16.70 6.13
N GLU A 292 -13.03 -17.25 6.56
CA GLU A 292 -12.92 -18.14 7.72
C GLU A 292 -12.65 -17.38 9.04
N LEU A 293 -12.39 -16.07 8.99
CA LEU A 293 -12.04 -15.27 10.16
C LEU A 293 -13.27 -14.95 11.02
N MET A 294 -13.25 -15.38 12.28
CA MET A 294 -14.38 -15.21 13.21
C MET A 294 -14.24 -14.01 14.15
N ASP A 295 -13.06 -13.40 14.22
CA ASP A 295 -12.72 -12.34 15.17
C ASP A 295 -12.14 -11.08 14.48
N VAL A 296 -12.38 -10.93 13.18
CA VAL A 296 -11.90 -9.81 12.36
C VAL A 296 -13.07 -9.06 11.73
N ILE A 297 -13.11 -7.74 11.93
CA ILE A 297 -14.08 -6.87 11.27
C ILE A 297 -13.57 -6.57 9.85
N VAL A 298 -14.36 -6.93 8.84
CA VAL A 298 -13.96 -6.79 7.43
C VAL A 298 -14.69 -5.60 6.80
N ALA A 299 -13.94 -4.66 6.24
CA ALA A 299 -14.47 -3.52 5.51
C ALA A 299 -14.22 -3.69 4.00
N ASP A 300 -15.27 -3.98 3.24
CA ASP A 300 -15.22 -4.09 1.79
C ASP A 300 -15.32 -2.70 1.14
N LEU A 301 -14.17 -2.17 0.70
CA LEU A 301 -14.05 -0.84 0.10
C LEU A 301 -14.60 -0.78 -1.33
N ASP A 302 -14.78 -1.92 -1.98
CA ASP A 302 -15.30 -2.00 -3.35
C ASP A 302 -16.82 -2.14 -3.34
N GLY A 303 -17.37 -2.91 -2.39
CA GLY A 303 -18.81 -3.09 -2.20
C GLY A 303 -19.47 -2.05 -1.27
N GLY A 304 -18.69 -1.30 -0.49
CA GLY A 304 -19.19 -0.26 0.40
C GLY A 304 -19.87 -0.81 1.67
N SER A 305 -19.39 -1.94 2.19
CA SER A 305 -20.01 -2.63 3.32
C SER A 305 -19.00 -2.99 4.41
N ILE A 306 -19.52 -3.26 5.61
CA ILE A 306 -18.75 -3.80 6.74
C ILE A 306 -19.39 -5.10 7.20
N LEU A 307 -18.57 -6.10 7.49
CA LEU A 307 -18.95 -7.35 8.12
C LEU A 307 -18.36 -7.39 9.52
N ILE A 308 -19.23 -7.45 10.52
CA ILE A 308 -18.84 -7.65 11.92
C ILE A 308 -19.26 -9.08 12.28
N PRO A 309 -18.32 -9.97 12.64
CA PRO A 309 -18.65 -11.32 13.08
C PRO A 309 -19.57 -11.33 14.30
N ASP A 310 -20.46 -12.33 14.39
CA ASP A 310 -21.49 -12.43 15.44
C ASP A 310 -20.94 -12.39 16.89
N GLY A 311 -19.71 -12.88 17.09
CA GLY A 311 -19.03 -12.88 18.38
C GLY A 311 -18.43 -11.53 18.79
N ILE A 312 -18.47 -10.51 17.93
CA ILE A 312 -17.88 -9.19 18.16
C ILE A 312 -18.98 -8.16 18.38
N SER A 313 -18.90 -7.46 19.52
CA SER A 313 -19.73 -6.29 19.79
C SER A 313 -18.85 -5.04 19.77
N VAL A 314 -19.11 -4.15 18.82
CA VAL A 314 -18.47 -2.82 18.75
C VAL A 314 -19.34 -1.82 19.50
N PRO A 315 -18.91 -1.26 20.64
CA PRO A 315 -19.67 -0.23 21.32
C PRO A 315 -19.68 1.05 20.48
N LEU A 316 -20.87 1.60 20.24
CA LEU A 316 -21.01 2.89 19.56
C LEU A 316 -20.82 4.04 20.55
N LEU A 317 -20.57 5.23 20.01
CA LEU A 317 -20.60 6.47 20.79
C LEU A 317 -21.95 6.61 21.50
N SER A 318 -21.94 7.08 22.75
CA SER A 318 -23.16 7.38 23.50
C SER A 318 -23.85 8.63 22.97
N GLU A 319 -25.18 8.70 23.11
CA GLU A 319 -25.90 9.94 22.86
C GLU A 319 -25.53 11.03 23.89
N PRO A 320 -25.52 12.33 23.52
CA PRO A 320 -25.93 12.89 22.21
C PRO A 320 -24.82 12.91 21.15
N LEU A 321 -23.62 12.41 21.48
CA LEU A 321 -22.41 12.55 20.67
C LEU A 321 -22.55 11.83 19.33
N LEU A 322 -23.20 10.66 19.31
CA LEU A 322 -23.46 9.89 18.09
C LEU A 322 -24.32 10.67 17.09
N ASN A 323 -25.43 11.26 17.54
CA ASN A 323 -26.27 12.06 16.66
C ASN A 323 -25.52 13.31 16.15
N GLN A 324 -24.78 14.00 17.02
CA GLN A 324 -24.02 15.20 16.67
C GLN A 324 -22.95 14.94 15.60
N ILE A 325 -22.16 13.86 15.74
CA ILE A 325 -21.15 13.52 14.72
C ILE A 325 -21.82 13.14 13.39
N GLN A 326 -22.93 12.42 13.42
CA GLN A 326 -23.67 12.02 12.21
C GLN A 326 -24.26 13.23 11.48
N GLU A 327 -24.89 14.16 12.20
CA GLU A 327 -25.44 15.39 11.63
C GLU A 327 -24.34 16.27 11.02
N ALA A 328 -23.24 16.48 11.76
CA ALA A 328 -22.11 17.28 11.29
C ALA A 328 -21.48 16.69 10.02
N LEU A 329 -21.26 15.37 9.99
CA LEU A 329 -20.73 14.69 8.80
C LEU A 329 -21.71 14.74 7.62
N SER A 330 -23.01 14.60 7.87
CA SER A 330 -24.04 14.66 6.82
C SER A 330 -24.06 16.03 6.15
N LEU A 331 -23.99 17.12 6.93
CA LEU A 331 -23.97 18.48 6.38
C LEU A 331 -22.68 18.81 5.63
N ILE A 332 -21.54 18.23 6.01
CA ILE A 332 -20.26 18.43 5.31
C ILE A 332 -20.22 17.63 4.01
N LEU A 333 -20.64 16.36 4.05
CA LEU A 333 -20.57 15.45 2.90
C LEU A 333 -21.69 15.66 1.88
N GLN A 334 -22.85 16.17 2.33
CA GLN A 334 -24.04 16.39 1.51
C GLN A 334 -24.69 17.75 1.88
N PRO A 335 -24.00 18.87 1.64
CA PRO A 335 -24.48 20.21 2.03
C PRO A 335 -25.82 20.59 1.40
N GLU A 336 -26.13 20.03 0.23
CA GLU A 336 -27.38 20.19 -0.51
C GLU A 336 -28.62 19.71 0.26
N LEU A 337 -28.48 18.79 1.23
CA LEU A 337 -29.63 18.29 2.01
C LEU A 337 -30.38 19.40 2.74
N SER A 338 -29.66 20.47 3.11
CA SER A 338 -30.23 21.62 3.83
C SER A 338 -31.24 22.43 3.02
N CYS A 339 -31.18 22.34 1.68
CA CYS A 339 -32.01 23.13 0.78
C CYS A 339 -32.63 22.30 -0.35
N ALA A 340 -32.51 20.98 -0.31
CA ALA A 340 -32.99 20.06 -1.35
C ALA A 340 -34.50 20.22 -1.62
N ASP A 341 -35.27 20.57 -0.59
CA ASP A 341 -36.73 20.75 -0.67
C ASP A 341 -37.16 22.20 -0.97
N HIS A 342 -36.22 23.14 -1.12
CA HIS A 342 -36.55 24.52 -1.42
C HIS A 342 -37.07 24.65 -2.85
N ALA A 343 -38.26 25.24 -3.02
CA ALA A 343 -38.83 25.53 -4.34
C ALA A 343 -37.93 26.47 -5.19
N PHE A 344 -37.10 27.27 -4.52
CA PHE A 344 -36.12 28.18 -5.12
C PHE A 344 -34.78 28.00 -4.40
N PRO A 345 -33.94 27.03 -4.79
CA PRO A 345 -32.66 26.81 -4.11
C PRO A 345 -31.71 27.99 -4.35
N PRO A 346 -30.86 28.32 -3.37
CA PRO A 346 -29.81 29.31 -3.56
C PRO A 346 -28.91 28.91 -4.74
N LEU A 347 -28.36 29.91 -5.46
CA LEU A 347 -27.42 29.67 -6.56
C LEU A 347 -26.31 28.72 -6.07
N ALA A 348 -26.06 27.66 -6.85
CA ALA A 348 -25.28 26.49 -6.46
C ALA A 348 -24.05 26.85 -5.60
N LEU A 349 -24.01 26.30 -4.38
CA LEU A 349 -22.79 26.33 -3.56
C LEU A 349 -21.70 25.61 -4.35
N ARG A 350 -20.56 26.28 -4.53
CA ARG A 350 -19.40 25.66 -5.19
C ARG A 350 -19.04 24.39 -4.44
N ALA A 351 -19.01 23.25 -5.12
CA ALA A 351 -18.61 21.99 -4.51
C ALA A 351 -17.25 22.16 -3.82
N PRO A 352 -17.15 21.85 -2.51
CA PRO A 352 -15.90 22.00 -1.79
C PRO A 352 -14.82 21.11 -2.40
N GLN A 353 -13.58 21.61 -2.40
CA GLN A 353 -12.45 20.84 -2.92
C GLN A 353 -12.26 19.57 -2.06
N PRO A 354 -11.94 18.40 -2.64
CA PRO A 354 -11.80 17.15 -1.87
C PRO A 354 -10.82 17.24 -0.69
N VAL A 355 -9.75 18.04 -0.84
CA VAL A 355 -8.76 18.27 0.23
C VAL A 355 -9.31 19.13 1.36
N MET A 356 -10.26 20.03 1.07
CA MET A 356 -10.94 20.81 2.10
C MET A 356 -11.98 19.95 2.83
N LEU A 357 -12.73 19.13 2.10
CA LEU A 357 -13.65 18.15 2.70
C LEU A 357 -12.92 17.21 3.67
N ASP A 358 -11.77 16.67 3.27
CA ASP A 358 -10.93 15.83 4.13
C ASP A 358 -10.58 16.52 5.46
N LYS A 359 -10.23 17.82 5.42
CA LYS A 359 -9.93 18.62 6.61
C LYS A 359 -11.17 18.84 7.48
N GLU A 360 -12.30 19.17 6.89
CA GLU A 360 -13.56 19.41 7.59
C GLU A 360 -14.04 18.14 8.30
N ILE A 361 -13.98 16.99 7.62
CA ILE A 361 -14.30 15.69 8.21
C ILE A 361 -13.41 15.40 9.42
N ARG A 362 -12.07 15.51 9.28
CA ARG A 362 -11.16 15.31 10.42
C ARG A 362 -11.44 16.26 11.57
N ALA A 363 -11.80 17.51 11.29
CA ALA A 363 -12.17 18.48 12.32
C ALA A 363 -13.46 18.12 13.08
N VAL A 364 -14.37 17.34 12.49
CA VAL A 364 -15.50 16.77 13.24
C VAL A 364 -15.00 15.78 14.30
N PHE A 365 -14.17 14.80 13.92
CA PHE A 365 -13.64 13.80 14.85
C PHE A 365 -12.80 14.44 15.97
N MET A 366 -12.00 15.46 15.63
CA MET A 366 -11.24 16.23 16.63
C MET A 366 -12.16 16.90 17.67
N ARG A 367 -13.30 17.46 17.24
CA ARG A 367 -14.29 18.06 18.15
C ARG A 367 -14.99 16.99 18.99
N THR A 368 -15.38 15.88 18.36
CA THR A 368 -15.95 14.72 19.04
C THR A 368 -15.04 14.20 20.16
N PHE A 369 -13.72 14.12 19.92
CA PHE A 369 -12.76 13.77 20.97
C PHE A 369 -12.65 14.81 22.07
N ALA A 370 -12.65 16.10 21.72
CA ALA A 370 -12.60 17.16 22.70
C ALA A 370 -13.79 17.09 23.67
N GLU A 371 -14.99 16.82 23.14
CA GLU A 371 -16.22 16.64 23.94
C GLU A 371 -16.17 15.35 24.77
N LEU A 372 -15.76 14.22 24.17
CA LEU A 372 -15.67 12.92 24.86
C LEU A 372 -14.68 12.95 26.04
N LEU A 373 -13.59 13.71 25.92
CA LEU A 373 -12.53 13.80 26.91
C LEU A 373 -12.71 14.97 27.89
N GLN A 374 -13.77 15.78 27.75
CA GLN A 374 -13.99 16.94 28.60
C GLN A 374 -14.39 16.60 30.05
N GLY A 375 -14.80 15.36 30.31
CA GLY A 375 -15.18 14.87 31.64
C GLY A 375 -16.63 15.18 31.98
#